data_AF-A0A968CWZ5-F1
#
_entry.id   AF-A0A968CWZ5-F1
#
_cell.length_a   1.000
_cell.length_b   1.000
_cell.length_c   1.000
_cell.angle_alpha   90.00
_cell.angle_beta   90.00
_cell.angle_gamma   90.00
#
_symmetry.space_group_name_H-M   'P 1'
#
loop_
_entity.id
_entity.type
_entity.pdbx_description
1 polymer ?
#
loop_
_entity_poly.entity_id
_entity_poly.type
_entity_poly.pdbx_seq_one_letter_code
_entity_poly.pdbx_strand_id
1 'polypeptide(L)' 'RMPEQTVARYIAEACGERGSGAEYLLETVLALEALSLRDARLWRLQRLVAQLLSA' A
#
# COMPACT_ATOMS: atom_id res chain seq x y z
N ARG A 1 14.02 -11.72 3.46
CA ARG A 1 12.86 -10.80 3.42
C ARG A 1 13.06 -9.82 2.26
N MET A 2 12.03 -9.50 1.48
CA MET A 2 12.17 -8.55 0.36
C MET A 2 12.29 -7.09 0.87
N PRO A 3 13.05 -6.22 0.20
CA PRO A 3 13.12 -4.79 0.52
C PRO A 3 11.76 -4.11 0.38
N GLU A 4 11.45 -3.14 1.25
CA GLU A 4 10.14 -2.44 1.23
C GLU A 4 9.92 -1.67 -0.07
N GLN A 5 10.96 -1.08 -0.66
CA GLN A 5 10.86 -0.40 -1.95
C GLN A 5 10.47 -1.38 -3.08
N THR A 6 11.04 -2.59 -3.07
CA THR A 6 10.69 -3.63 -4.03
C THR A 6 9.22 -4.03 -3.90
N VAL A 7 8.73 -4.19 -2.66
CA VAL A 7 7.33 -4.50 -2.40
C VAL A 7 6.42 -3.35 -2.84
N ALA A 8 6.79 -2.10 -2.55
CA ALA A 8 6.02 -0.92 -2.94
C ALA A 8 5.86 -0.83 -4.47
N ARG A 9 6.95 -1.08 -5.22
CA ARG A 9 6.90 -1.11 -6.69
C ARG A 9 5.96 -2.18 -7.22
N TYR A 10 6.04 -3.40 -6.70
CA TYR A 10 5.10 -4.45 -7.11
C TYR A 10 3.65 -4.10 -6.81
N ILE A 11 3.36 -3.46 -5.67
CA ILE A 11 2.00 -3.04 -5.34
C ILE A 11 1.51 -1.90 -6.24
N ALA A 12 2.38 -0.94 -6.58
CA ALA A 12 2.05 0.19 -7.45
C ALA A 12 1.71 -0.27 -8.88
N GLU A 13 2.38 -1.32 -9.38
CA GLU A 13 2.19 -1.86 -10.73
C GLU A 13 1.11 -2.95 -10.80
N ALA A 14 0.75 -3.56 -9.67
CA ALA A 14 -0.23 -4.65 -9.64
C ALA A 14 -1.65 -4.16 -9.93
N CYS A 15 -2.34 -4.86 -10.83
CA CYS A 15 -3.76 -4.68 -11.11
C CYS A 15 -4.40 -6.05 -11.37
N GLY A 16 -5.55 -6.30 -10.75
CA GLY A 16 -6.32 -7.53 -10.93
C GLY A 16 -7.80 -7.23 -11.20
N GLU A 17 -8.62 -8.28 -11.25
CA GLU A 17 -10.06 -8.19 -11.55
C GLU A 17 -10.84 -7.25 -10.61
N ARG A 18 -10.30 -7.01 -9.40
CA ARG A 18 -10.92 -6.19 -8.35
C ARG A 18 -10.27 -4.82 -8.17
N GLY A 19 -9.46 -4.37 -9.13
CA GLY A 19 -8.78 -3.07 -9.08
C GLY A 19 -7.28 -3.17 -8.81
N SER A 20 -6.68 -2.01 -8.50
CA SER A 20 -5.23 -1.89 -8.34
C SER A 20 -4.76 -2.37 -6.96
N GLY A 21 -3.52 -2.84 -6.88
CA GLY A 21 -2.87 -3.16 -5.60
C GLY A 21 -2.75 -1.93 -4.69
N ALA A 22 -2.58 -0.75 -5.29
CA ALA A 22 -2.52 0.52 -4.57
C ALA A 22 -3.85 0.89 -3.90
N GLU A 23 -4.98 0.72 -4.59
CA GLU A 23 -6.32 0.91 -4.04
C GLU A 23 -6.58 -0.07 -2.89
N TYR A 24 -6.28 -1.35 -3.10
CA TYR A 24 -6.43 -2.37 -2.06
C TYR A 24 -5.61 -2.03 -0.79
N LEU A 25 -4.37 -1.57 -0.95
CA LEU A 25 -3.53 -1.19 0.19
C LEU A 25 -4.11 0.03 0.93
N LEU A 26 -4.60 1.03 0.20
CA LEU A 26 -5.22 2.23 0.77
C LEU A 26 -6.45 1.85 1.61
N GLU A 27 -7.38 1.09 1.03
CA GLU A 27 -8.59 0.64 1.71
C GLU A 27 -8.26 -0.18 2.96
N THR A 28 -7.22 -1.03 2.89
CA THR A 28 -6.75 -1.80 4.04
C THR A 28 -6.25 -0.89 5.16
N VAL A 29 -5.45 0.13 4.84
CA VAL A 29 -4.93 1.08 5.84
C VAL A 29 -6.05 1.90 6.48
N LEU A 30 -7.03 2.35 5.69
CA LEU A 30 -8.20 3.09 6.18
C LEU A 30 -9.08 2.23 7.09
N ALA A 31 -9.33 0.97 6.72
CA ALA A 31 -10.11 0.04 7.54
C ALA A 31 -9.44 -0.24 8.89
N LEU A 32 -8.12 -0.38 8.92
CA LEU A 32 -7.36 -0.54 10.17
C LEU A 32 -7.42 0.73 11.02
N GLU A 33 -7.25 1.91 10.41
CA GLU A 33 -7.33 3.18 11.13
C GLU A 33 -8.71 3.42 11.76
N ALA A 34 -9.79 3.06 11.05
CA ALA A 34 -11.16 3.12 11.59
C ALA A 34 -11.36 2.24 12.82
N LEU A 35 -10.59 1.15 12.95
CA LEU A 35 -10.55 0.27 14.12
C LEU A 35 -9.53 0.69 15.18
N SER A 36 -8.93 1.89 15.05
CA SER A 36 -7.83 2.38 15.89
C SER A 36 -6.58 1.49 15.86
N LEU A 37 -6.39 0.71 14.79
CA LEU A 37 -5.22 -0.13 14.55
C LEU A 37 -4.26 0.59 13.59
N ARG A 38 -3.05 0.90 14.05
CA ARG A 38 -2.01 1.53 13.21
C ARG A 38 -0.79 0.62 13.07
N ASP A 39 -0.73 -0.13 11.98
CA ASP A 39 0.46 -0.88 11.59
C ASP A 39 1.49 0.06 10.94
N ALA A 40 2.57 0.36 11.66
CA ALA A 40 3.60 1.29 11.20
C ALA A 40 4.24 0.88 9.85
N ARG A 41 4.27 -0.41 9.52
CA ARG A 41 4.83 -0.91 8.26
C ARG A 41 3.86 -0.68 7.11
N LEU A 42 2.56 -0.94 7.29
CA LEU A 42 1.56 -0.67 6.26
C LEU A 42 1.49 0.83 5.96
N TRP A 43 1.57 1.69 6.97
CA TRP A 43 1.65 3.15 6.77
C TRP A 43 2.90 3.58 6.00
N ARG A 44 4.07 3.01 6.30
CA ARG A 44 5.29 3.26 5.51
C ARG A 44 5.13 2.79 4.07
N LEU A 45 4.58 1.60 3.88
CA LEU A 45 4.37 1.01 2.56
C LEU A 45 3.38 1.84 1.73
N GLN A 46 2.28 2.29 2.32
CA GLN A 46 1.30 3.19 1.70
C GLN A 46 1.96 4.48 1.21
N ARG A 47 2.83 5.09 2.02
CA ARG A 47 3.58 6.29 1.61
C ARG A 47 4.53 6.02 0.43
N LEU A 48 5.23 4.88 0.42
CA LEU A 48 6.11 4.52 -0.69
C LEU A 48 5.33 4.30 -1.99
N VAL A 49 4.20 3.61 -1.93
CA VAL A 49 3.32 3.41 -3.10
C VAL A 49 2.80 4.75 -3.62
N ALA A 50 2.33 5.63 -2.72
CA ALA A 50 1.86 6.96 -3.10
C ALA A 50 2.96 7.80 -3.78
N GLN A 51 4.21 7.72 -3.29
CA GLN A 51 5.35 8.39 -3.92
C GLN A 51 5.61 7.87 -5.34
N LEU A 52 5.54 6.55 -5.56
CA LEU A 52 5.76 5.94 -6.87
C LEU A 52 4.67 6.31 -7.87
N LEU A 53 3.41 6.43 -7.43
CA LEU A 53 2.29 6.83 -8.29
C LEU A 53 2.27 8.33 -8.62
N SER A 54 2.99 9.14 -7.85
CA SER A 54 3.08 10.60 -8.03
C SER A 54 4.32 11.03 -8.83
N ALA A 55 5.16 10.09 -9.23
CA ALA A 55 6.38 10.31 -10.01
C ALA A 55 6.10 10.19 -11.51
#